data_AF-M2ZNN5-F1
#
_entry.id   AF-M2ZNN5-F1
#
_cell.length_a   1.000
_cell.length_b   1.000
_cell.length_c   1.000
_cell.angle_alpha   90.00
_cell.angle_beta   90.00
_cell.angle_gamma   90.00
#
_symmetry.space_group_name_H-M   'P 1'
#
loop_
_entity.id
_entity.type
_entity.pdbx_description
1 polymer ?
#
loop_
_entity_poly.entity_id
_entity_poly.type
_entity_poly.pdbx_seq_one_letter_code
_entity_poly.pdbx_strand_id
1 'polypeptide(L)'
;IVVYLVTVAIYNIFFYPLARFPRPRLRAVSELLYFLCLVRGDTPKKTLDLYNRYSPIVRVSPNELSFISPVAIKEIYGSILGRPELRKDNKYYSGIGEATLLFSDKEYYS
;
A
#
# COMPACT_ATOMS: atom_id res chain seq x y z
N ILE A 1 -11.67 -10.37 -23.13
CA ILE A 1 -11.50 -9.28 -22.14
C ILE A 1 -12.16 -9.61 -20.80
N VAL A 2 -13.48 -9.85 -20.74
CA VAL A 2 -14.16 -10.14 -19.45
C VAL A 2 -13.59 -11.38 -18.74
N VAL A 3 -13.43 -12.50 -19.45
CA VAL A 3 -12.85 -13.73 -18.88
C VAL A 3 -11.44 -13.49 -18.32
N TYR A 4 -10.60 -12.76 -19.07
CA TYR A 4 -9.24 -12.39 -18.65
C TYR A 4 -9.22 -11.56 -17.36
N LEU A 5 -10.11 -10.58 -17.23
CA LEU A 5 -10.23 -9.76 -16.02
C LEU A 5 -10.68 -10.60 -14.82
N VAL A 6 -11.62 -11.52 -15.04
CA VAL A 6 -12.11 -12.44 -13.99
C VAL A 6 -11.01 -13.39 -13.55
N THR A 7 -10.23 -13.96 -14.48
CA THR A 7 -9.10 -14.85 -14.12
C THR A 7 -8.02 -14.11 -13.35
N VAL A 8 -7.70 -12.87 -13.71
CA VAL A 8 -6.72 -12.04 -12.98
C VAL A 8 -7.25 -11.66 -11.59
N ALA A 9 -8.54 -11.32 -11.47
CA ALA A 9 -9.17 -11.05 -10.20
C ALA A 9 -9.09 -12.27 -9.26
N ILE A 10 -9.45 -13.46 -9.76
CA ILE A 10 -9.39 -14.71 -8.98
C ILE A 10 -7.95 -15.01 -8.59
N TYR A 11 -6.98 -14.83 -9.48
CA TYR A 11 -5.56 -15.03 -9.18
C TYR A 11 -5.06 -14.07 -8.07
N ASN A 12 -5.35 -12.77 -8.20
CA ASN A 12 -4.98 -11.76 -7.21
C ASN A 12 -5.67 -11.97 -5.85
N ILE A 13 -6.86 -12.57 -5.89
CA ILE A 13 -7.52 -13.05 -4.69
C ILE A 13 -6.75 -14.27 -4.17
N PHE A 14 -6.85 -15.43 -4.78
CA PHE A 14 -6.49 -16.69 -4.12
C PHE A 14 -4.99 -17.04 -4.13
N PHE A 15 -4.27 -16.71 -5.21
CA PHE A 15 -2.92 -17.23 -5.45
C PHE A 15 -1.80 -16.21 -5.21
N TYR A 16 -2.16 -14.94 -4.96
CA TYR A 16 -1.16 -13.91 -4.70
C TYR A 16 -0.56 -14.07 -3.30
N PRO A 17 0.77 -13.94 -3.11
CA PRO A 17 1.44 -14.15 -1.82
C PRO A 17 0.92 -13.25 -0.69
N LEU A 18 0.38 -12.07 -1.02
CA LEU A 18 -0.25 -11.16 -0.05
C LEU A 18 -1.72 -11.54 0.28
N ALA A 19 -2.20 -12.70 -0.14
CA ALA A 19 -3.52 -13.25 0.21
C ALA A 19 -3.57 -13.78 1.66
N ARG A 20 -2.41 -13.99 2.30
CA ARG A 20 -2.27 -14.47 3.68
C ARG A 20 -2.77 -13.46 4.73
N PHE A 21 -2.84 -12.18 4.39
CA PHE A 21 -3.29 -11.11 5.28
C PHE A 21 -4.83 -11.00 5.29
N PRO A 22 -5.47 -10.69 6.43
CA PRO A 22 -6.93 -10.65 6.56
C PRO A 22 -7.58 -9.64 5.60
N ARG A 23 -8.69 -10.03 4.96
CA ARG A 23 -9.17 -9.39 3.71
C ARG A 23 -10.57 -8.81 3.82
N PRO A 24 -10.76 -7.53 3.48
CA PRO A 24 -11.95 -7.06 2.80
C PRO A 24 -11.85 -7.49 1.32
N ARG A 25 -12.57 -8.56 0.93
CA ARG A 25 -12.50 -9.19 -0.41
C ARG A 25 -12.57 -8.17 -1.55
N LEU A 26 -13.37 -7.12 -1.39
CA LEU A 26 -13.60 -6.09 -2.40
C LEU A 26 -12.34 -5.25 -2.72
N ARG A 27 -11.51 -4.92 -1.72
CA ARG A 27 -10.27 -4.12 -1.93
C ARG A 27 -9.11 -4.94 -2.47
N ALA A 28 -9.21 -6.27 -2.41
CA ALA A 28 -8.19 -7.17 -2.97
C ALA A 28 -8.29 -7.31 -4.50
N VAL A 29 -9.45 -6.99 -5.09
CA VAL A 29 -9.70 -7.19 -6.53
C VAL A 29 -9.22 -6.03 -7.37
N SER A 30 -9.39 -4.80 -6.87
CA SER A 30 -9.12 -3.60 -7.67
C SER A 30 -8.75 -2.41 -6.79
N GLU A 31 -7.79 -1.62 -7.27
CA GLU A 31 -7.49 -0.29 -6.74
C GLU A 31 -8.66 0.69 -6.92
N LEU A 32 -9.65 0.37 -7.75
CA LEU A 32 -10.79 1.25 -8.02
C LEU A 32 -11.50 1.71 -6.74
N LEU A 33 -11.66 0.82 -5.76
CA LEU A 33 -12.29 1.21 -4.50
C LEU A 33 -11.44 2.20 -3.72
N TYR A 34 -10.12 2.06 -3.78
CA TYR A 34 -9.21 3.03 -3.17
C TYR A 34 -9.32 4.38 -3.88
N PHE A 35 -9.30 4.41 -5.21
CA PHE A 35 -9.53 5.64 -5.99
C PHE A 35 -10.89 6.29 -5.69
N LEU A 36 -11.96 5.50 -5.58
CA LEU A 36 -13.28 6.02 -5.19
C LEU A 36 -13.27 6.62 -3.78
N CYS A 37 -12.49 6.06 -2.86
CA CYS A 37 -12.32 6.65 -1.52
C CYS A 37 -11.50 7.94 -1.56
N LEU A 38 -10.46 7.98 -2.39
CA LEU A 38 -9.65 9.18 -2.62
C LEU A 38 -10.49 10.33 -3.19
N VAL A 39 -11.25 10.07 -4.25
CA VAL A 39 -12.12 11.08 -4.89
C VAL A 39 -13.20 11.58 -3.92
N ARG A 40 -13.69 10.71 -3.02
CA ARG A 40 -14.66 11.09 -1.98
C ARG A 40 -14.03 11.75 -0.75
N GLY A 41 -12.72 11.67 -0.57
CA GLY A 41 -12.02 12.16 0.62
C GLY A 41 -12.24 11.32 1.90
N ASP A 42 -12.86 10.14 1.81
CA ASP A 42 -13.20 9.30 2.96
C ASP A 42 -12.16 8.22 3.28
N THR A 43 -11.01 8.24 2.60
CA THR A 43 -9.91 7.28 2.77
C THR A 43 -9.51 7.05 4.23
N PRO A 44 -9.25 8.07 5.07
CA PRO A 44 -8.80 7.84 6.45
C PRO A 44 -9.87 7.15 7.30
N LYS A 45 -11.13 7.55 7.19
CA LYS A 45 -12.26 6.94 7.92
C LYS A 45 -12.41 5.47 7.57
N LYS A 46 -12.38 5.17 6.27
CA LYS A 46 -12.50 3.81 5.74
C LYS A 46 -11.31 2.92 6.03
N THR A 47 -10.14 3.49 6.25
CA THR A 47 -8.95 2.74 6.68
C THR A 47 -9.04 2.44 8.18
N LEU A 48 -9.49 3.41 8.98
CA LEU A 48 -9.73 3.21 10.42
C LEU A 48 -10.78 2.13 10.70
N ASP A 49 -11.89 2.12 9.96
CA ASP A 49 -12.91 1.07 10.05
C ASP A 49 -12.34 -0.33 9.76
N LEU A 50 -11.44 -0.44 8.78
CA LEU A 50 -10.77 -1.71 8.50
C LEU A 50 -9.83 -2.12 9.62
N TYR A 51 -9.09 -1.18 10.21
CA TYR A 51 -8.24 -1.49 11.35
C TYR A 51 -9.07 -1.96 12.54
N ASN A 52 -10.21 -1.33 12.83
CA ASN A 52 -11.10 -1.77 13.90
C ASN A 52 -11.59 -3.22 13.70
N ARG A 53 -11.76 -3.66 12.46
CA ARG A 53 -12.26 -5.01 12.13
C ARG A 53 -11.17 -6.07 11.99
N TYR A 54 -9.99 -5.72 11.48
CA TYR A 54 -8.96 -6.68 11.06
C TYR A 54 -7.56 -6.46 11.70
N SER A 55 -7.43 -5.53 12.65
CA SER A 55 -6.16 -5.20 13.34
C SER A 55 -5.27 -6.43 13.58
N PRO A 56 -3.94 -6.38 13.34
CA PRO A 56 -3.10 -5.18 13.17
C PRO A 56 -2.62 -4.87 11.73
N ILE A 57 -3.01 -5.65 10.73
CA ILE A 57 -2.52 -5.51 9.35
C ILE A 57 -3.69 -5.54 8.39
N VAL A 58 -3.77 -4.55 7.51
CA VAL A 58 -4.89 -4.38 6.58
C VAL A 58 -4.38 -4.14 5.17
N ARG A 59 -5.02 -4.78 4.19
CA ARG A 59 -4.76 -4.52 2.76
C ARG A 59 -5.60 -3.35 2.26
N VAL A 60 -4.93 -2.28 1.81
CA VAL A 60 -5.58 -1.03 1.34
C VAL A 60 -5.74 -1.04 -0.18
N SER A 61 -4.73 -1.55 -0.90
CA SER A 61 -4.73 -1.78 -2.34
C SER A 61 -4.29 -3.23 -2.62
N PRO A 62 -4.58 -3.81 -3.81
CA PRO A 62 -4.04 -5.10 -4.20
C PRO A 62 -2.53 -5.24 -3.97
N ASN A 63 -1.75 -4.19 -4.15
CA ASN A 63 -0.30 -4.25 -4.00
C ASN A 63 0.23 -3.55 -2.74
N GLU A 64 -0.66 -3.07 -1.85
CA GLU A 64 -0.26 -2.27 -0.70
C GLU A 64 -0.91 -2.76 0.61
N LEU A 65 -0.09 -2.83 1.65
CA LEU A 65 -0.47 -3.18 3.00
C LEU A 65 -0.24 -1.99 3.91
N SER A 66 -1.18 -1.77 4.81
CA SER A 66 -1.11 -0.77 5.85
C SER A 66 -0.92 -1.46 7.20
N PHE A 67 0.04 -0.96 7.97
CA PHE A 67 0.42 -1.46 9.28
C PHE A 67 0.15 -0.40 10.34
N ILE A 68 -0.40 -0.82 11.49
CA ILE A 68 -0.58 0.06 12.66
C ILE A 68 0.31 -0.35 13.86
N SER A 69 1.08 -1.42 13.72
CA SER A 69 1.94 -1.93 14.79
C SER A 69 3.21 -1.07 14.95
N PRO A 70 3.57 -0.66 16.19
CA PRO A 70 4.80 0.10 16.44
C PRO A 70 6.06 -0.70 16.11
N VAL A 71 6.01 -2.04 16.26
CA VAL A 71 7.13 -2.93 15.91
C VAL A 71 7.35 -2.92 14.40
N ALA A 72 6.27 -3.02 13.61
CA ALA A 72 6.36 -3.01 12.15
C ALA A 72 6.89 -1.67 11.63
N ILE A 73 6.47 -0.54 12.22
CA ILE A 73 6.99 0.78 11.85
C ILE A 73 8.50 0.84 12.05
N LYS A 74 9.00 0.34 13.19
CA LYS A 74 10.45 0.31 13.48
C LYS A 74 11.21 -0.64 12.54
N GLU A 75 10.64 -1.78 12.17
CA GLU A 75 11.29 -2.72 11.24
C GLU A 75 11.31 -2.23 9.80
N ILE A 76 10.26 -1.52 9.36
CA ILE A 76 10.12 -1.00 8.00
C ILE A 76 10.95 0.28 7.86
N TYR A 77 10.68 1.29 8.71
CA TYR A 77 11.29 2.61 8.58
C TYR A 77 12.54 2.80 9.43
N GLY A 78 12.92 1.81 10.24
CA GLY A 78 14.15 1.88 11.02
C GLY A 78 15.36 1.88 10.11
N SER A 79 16.25 2.86 10.31
CA SER A 79 17.54 2.89 9.63
C SER A 79 18.42 1.79 10.22
N ILE A 80 18.57 0.68 9.50
CA ILE A 80 19.40 -0.45 9.89
C ILE A 80 20.75 -0.30 9.18
N LEU A 81 21.84 -0.27 9.94
CA LEU A 81 23.20 -0.26 9.40
C LEU A 81 23.37 -1.42 8.41
N GLY A 82 23.68 -1.10 7.15
CA GLY A 82 23.89 -2.07 6.07
C GLY A 82 22.67 -2.38 5.20
N ARG A 83 21.49 -1.81 5.46
CA ARG A 83 20.36 -1.85 4.50
C ARG A 83 20.32 -0.57 3.67
N PRO A 84 20.04 -0.67 2.35
CA PRO A 84 19.72 0.51 1.55
C PRO A 84 18.46 1.17 2.12
N GLU A 85 18.37 2.49 1.95
CA GLU A 85 17.17 3.23 2.34
C GLU A 85 15.94 2.73 1.59
N LEU A 86 14.77 2.86 2.23
CA LEU A 86 13.52 2.58 1.55
C LEU A 86 13.27 3.64 0.50
N ARG A 87 13.35 3.23 -0.77
CA ARG A 87 13.02 4.08 -1.91
C ARG A 87 11.57 4.56 -1.82
N LYS A 88 11.37 5.83 -2.14
CA LYS A 88 10.03 6.40 -2.24
C LYS A 88 9.30 5.82 -3.45
N ASP A 89 8.05 5.44 -3.27
CA ASP A 89 7.27 4.87 -4.36
C ASP A 89 6.83 5.98 -5.33
N ASN A 90 7.25 5.87 -6.59
CA ASN A 90 6.95 6.85 -7.63
C ASN A 90 5.45 7.15 -7.75
N LYS A 91 4.56 6.18 -7.45
CA LYS A 91 3.10 6.38 -7.46
C LYS A 91 2.64 7.59 -6.63
N TYR A 92 3.32 7.89 -5.53
CA TYR A 92 2.97 8.98 -4.62
C TYR A 92 3.81 10.23 -4.80
N TYR A 93 4.98 10.12 -5.45
CA TYR A 93 5.96 11.20 -5.54
C TYR A 93 6.18 11.73 -6.96
N SER A 94 5.66 11.08 -8.02
CA SER A 94 5.89 11.46 -9.42
C SER A 94 5.35 12.84 -9.81
N GLY A 95 4.40 13.39 -9.05
CA GLY A 95 3.79 14.70 -9.32
C GLY A 95 4.44 15.87 -8.56
N ILE A 96 5.42 15.59 -7.71
CA ILE A 96 5.98 16.55 -6.76
C ILE A 96 7.30 17.12 -7.31
N GLY A 97 7.22 17.89 -8.40
CA GLY A 97 8.30 18.76 -8.91
C GLY A 97 9.73 18.18 -8.91
N GLU A 98 10.72 19.06 -8.81
CA GLU A 98 12.13 18.65 -8.67
C GLU A 98 12.40 18.05 -7.29
N ALA A 99 13.42 17.19 -7.22
CA ALA A 99 13.87 16.50 -6.02
C ALA A 99 14.30 17.49 -4.92
N THR A 100 13.32 17.91 -4.12
CA THR A 100 13.53 18.73 -2.93
C THR A 100 14.06 17.85 -1.81
N LEU A 101 14.72 18.44 -0.80
CA LEU A 101 15.28 17.73 0.37
C LEU A 101 14.30 16.71 1.01
N LEU A 102 12.99 16.97 0.95
CA LEU A 102 11.95 16.09 1.50
C LEU A 102 11.63 14.89 0.61
N PHE A 103 11.82 15.00 -0.71
CA PHE A 103 11.35 14.04 -1.72
C PHE A 103 12.48 13.31 -2.43
N SER A 104 13.70 13.82 -2.34
CA SER A 104 14.88 13.19 -2.90
C SER A 104 15.26 11.89 -2.17
N ASP A 105 15.81 10.93 -2.91
CA ASP A 105 16.52 9.77 -2.38
C ASP A 105 17.99 10.18 -2.11
N LYS A 106 18.67 9.54 -1.15
CA LYS A 106 20.07 9.78 -0.79
C LYS A 106 21.04 9.58 -1.96
N GLU A 107 20.70 8.69 -2.89
CA GLU A 107 21.47 8.46 -4.12
C GLU A 107 21.57 9.72 -5.01
N TYR A 108 20.64 10.68 -4.90
CA TYR A 108 20.66 11.92 -5.68
C TYR A 108 21.68 12.96 -5.17
N TYR A 109 22.16 12.81 -3.93
CA TYR A 109 23.12 13.74 -3.29
C TYR A 109 24.49 13.11 -2.99
N SER A 110 24.74 11.88 -3.42
CA SER A 110 26.06 11.21 -3.33
C SER A 110 26.81 11.32 -4.65
#